data_AF-A0A0A0VB20-F1
#
_entry.id   AF-A0A0A0VB20-F1
#
_cell.length_a   1.000
_cell.length_b   1.000
_cell.length_c   1.000
_cell.angle_alpha   90.00
_cell.angle_beta   90.00
_cell.angle_gamma   90.00
#
_symmetry.space_group_name_H-M   'P 1'
#
loop_
_entity.id
_entity.type
_entity.pdbx_description
1 polymer ?
#
loop_
_entity_poly.entity_id
_entity_poly.type
_entity_poly.pdbx_seq_one_letter_code
_entity_poly.pdbx_strand_id
1 'polypeptide(L)'
;GGGKVAERKTEALLKVGALPIIGAPSLTTSLQRWAETGRITWRQGTFEDSWLQEDIWLVIAATDQPEVNHAAARAAHAQRLFVNVVDDIALSNVQVPAVVERGPLRIAISSGGGAPMVARYLRQQLESLIDDSWGRLTTLFAQRRDTIRARYPNIEARRRFFETQLAGPLQRLLRKQRHAEAEAVLEAALAETPLTESGSVTLVGAGAGDAGLLTLNALRALNEADIILYDRLVSDTVLQMARRDAEQIEVGKSATGHSVRQEDIHTLMLQHAHAGQRVVRLKGGDPFVFGRGGEELEFLRTHGIPYEVIPGITAALACAAYAGIPLTHRDHAQSLCLITAHCQSSLDTLDWAALAQERQTLTFYMGVAGLPTIQQRLCEAGRAETTPFALIENGARAQQRVLTGTLKTLAHTAQT
;
A
#
# COMPACT_ATOMS: atom_id res chain seq x y z
N GLY A 1 5.25 28.54 -31.40
CA GLY A 1 4.37 29.69 -31.10
C GLY A 1 5.15 30.75 -30.35
N GLY A 2 4.81 32.03 -30.53
CA GLY A 2 5.56 33.17 -29.97
C GLY A 2 4.77 34.07 -29.01
N GLY A 3 3.59 33.63 -28.56
CA GLY A 3 2.71 34.39 -27.65
C GLY A 3 3.00 34.19 -26.16
N LYS A 4 2.13 34.73 -25.29
CA LYS A 4 2.27 34.68 -23.82
C LYS A 4 2.27 33.27 -23.22
N VAL A 5 1.56 32.33 -23.83
CA VAL A 5 1.58 30.92 -23.43
C VAL A 5 2.98 30.33 -23.67
N ALA A 6 3.54 30.56 -24.87
CA ALA A 6 4.88 30.12 -25.22
C ALA A 6 5.93 30.76 -24.30
N GLU A 7 5.84 32.07 -24.04
CA GLU A 7 6.74 32.80 -23.12
C GLU A 7 6.84 32.13 -21.74
N ARG A 8 5.70 31.78 -21.13
CA ARG A 8 5.67 31.08 -19.82
C ARG A 8 6.31 29.69 -19.88
N LYS A 9 6.09 28.93 -20.96
CA LYS A 9 6.67 27.60 -21.14
C LYS A 9 8.18 27.68 -21.38
N THR A 10 8.63 28.65 -22.18
CA THR A 10 10.05 28.93 -22.42
C THR A 10 10.77 29.32 -21.13
N GLU A 11 10.16 30.17 -20.30
CA GLU A 11 10.74 30.54 -19.01
C GLU A 11 10.97 29.33 -18.09
N ALA A 12 9.99 28.43 -18.00
CA ALA A 12 10.11 27.19 -17.22
C ALA A 12 11.22 26.27 -17.75
N LEU A 13 11.37 26.16 -19.07
CA LEU A 13 12.43 25.39 -19.70
C LEU A 13 13.83 25.99 -19.45
N LEU A 14 13.96 27.31 -19.53
CA LEU A 14 15.23 28.00 -19.24
C LEU A 14 15.68 27.80 -17.78
N LYS A 15 14.75 27.74 -16.81
CA LYS A 15 15.06 27.51 -15.39
C LYS A 15 15.71 26.16 -15.14
N VAL A 16 15.44 25.16 -15.97
CA VAL A 16 16.01 23.81 -15.86
C VAL A 16 17.20 23.60 -16.80
N GLY A 17 17.72 24.66 -17.43
CA GLY A 17 18.90 24.60 -18.29
C GLY A 17 18.65 24.05 -19.69
N ALA A 18 17.39 23.99 -20.14
CA ALA A 18 17.10 23.64 -21.53
C ALA A 18 17.63 24.71 -22.50
N LEU A 19 17.71 24.35 -23.78
CA LEU A 19 18.09 25.23 -24.89
C LEU A 19 16.89 25.43 -25.83
N PRO A 20 15.94 26.32 -25.52
CA PRO A 20 14.69 26.41 -26.28
C PRO A 20 14.92 26.94 -27.70
N ILE A 21 14.33 26.25 -28.66
CA ILE A 21 14.17 26.73 -30.04
C ILE A 21 12.71 27.14 -30.22
N ILE A 22 12.48 28.42 -30.49
CA ILE A 22 11.14 28.97 -30.66
C ILE A 22 10.86 29.17 -32.14
N GLY A 23 9.95 28.37 -32.67
CA GLY A 23 9.40 28.53 -34.01
C GLY A 23 8.14 29.40 -34.00
N ALA A 24 8.19 30.59 -34.60
CA ALA A 24 7.05 31.50 -34.69
C ALA A 24 7.26 32.63 -35.72
N PRO A 25 6.19 33.15 -36.37
CA PRO A 25 6.31 34.30 -37.26
C PRO A 25 6.73 35.59 -36.54
N SER A 26 6.29 35.74 -35.29
CA SER A 26 6.58 36.86 -34.40
C SER A 26 6.74 36.38 -32.97
N LEU A 27 7.42 37.19 -32.15
CA LEU A 27 7.71 36.92 -30.74
C LEU A 27 7.21 38.07 -29.86
N THR A 28 6.89 37.79 -28.59
CA THR A 28 6.73 38.83 -27.58
C THR A 28 8.06 39.54 -27.30
N THR A 29 8.01 40.75 -26.73
CA THR A 29 9.21 41.52 -26.34
C THR A 29 10.16 40.74 -25.42
N SER A 30 9.62 39.95 -24.49
CA SER A 30 10.43 39.11 -23.60
C SER A 30 11.21 38.04 -24.38
N LEU A 31 10.54 37.36 -25.30
CA LEU A 31 11.14 36.32 -26.14
C LEU A 31 12.18 36.92 -27.11
N GLN A 32 11.90 38.08 -27.70
CA GLN A 32 12.87 38.80 -28.55
C GLN A 32 14.15 39.11 -27.77
N ARG A 33 14.04 39.68 -26.56
CA ARG A 33 15.19 39.95 -25.71
C ARG A 33 16.00 38.69 -25.37
N TRP A 34 15.33 37.55 -25.15
CA TRP A 34 16.03 36.29 -24.92
C TRP A 34 16.73 35.77 -26.18
N ALA A 35 16.16 35.99 -27.36
CA ALA A 35 16.82 35.63 -28.62
C ALA A 35 18.06 36.52 -28.85
N GLU A 36 17.94 37.84 -28.65
CA GLU A 36 19.04 38.81 -28.79
C GLU A 36 20.19 38.55 -27.81
N THR A 37 19.87 38.09 -26.59
CA THR A 37 20.87 37.73 -25.57
C THR A 37 21.39 36.30 -25.72
N GLY A 38 21.02 35.58 -26.78
CA GLY A 38 21.48 34.21 -27.06
C GLY A 38 20.95 33.15 -26.09
N ARG A 39 19.91 33.46 -25.30
CA ARG A 39 19.29 32.50 -24.36
C ARG A 39 18.35 31.51 -25.03
N ILE A 40 17.81 31.87 -26.20
CA ILE A 40 16.96 31.01 -27.02
C ILE A 40 17.36 31.14 -28.49
N THR A 41 17.00 30.15 -29.30
CA THR A 41 17.11 30.25 -30.76
C THR A 41 15.75 30.59 -31.35
N TRP A 42 15.66 31.61 -32.22
CA TRP A 42 14.42 31.94 -32.92
C TRP A 42 14.47 31.42 -34.36
N ARG A 43 13.48 30.59 -34.73
CA ARG A 43 13.17 30.21 -36.11
C ARG A 43 11.95 30.98 -36.58
N GLN A 44 12.17 32.01 -37.37
CA GLN A 44 11.10 32.85 -37.87
C GLN A 44 10.35 32.14 -38.99
N GLY A 45 9.03 31.98 -38.84
CA GLY A 45 8.18 31.36 -39.86
C GLY A 45 7.02 30.57 -39.29
N THR A 46 6.38 29.78 -40.15
CA THR A 46 5.34 28.80 -39.80
C THR A 46 5.93 27.40 -39.65
N PHE A 47 5.29 26.55 -38.85
CA PHE A 47 5.81 25.21 -38.57
C PHE A 47 6.01 24.39 -39.85
N GLU A 48 7.17 23.73 -39.93
CA GLU A 48 7.50 22.74 -40.93
C GLU A 48 8.04 21.48 -40.23
N ASP A 49 7.76 20.30 -40.77
CA ASP A 49 8.25 19.03 -40.22
C ASP A 49 9.79 19.00 -40.11
N SER A 50 10.45 19.71 -41.03
CA SER A 50 11.90 19.94 -41.06
C SER A 50 12.45 20.65 -39.82
N TRP A 51 11.60 21.26 -38.98
CA TRP A 51 12.03 21.92 -37.75
C TRP A 51 12.34 20.93 -36.63
N LEU A 52 11.73 19.74 -36.67
CA LEU A 52 12.00 18.65 -35.74
C LEU A 52 13.18 17.82 -36.27
N GLN A 53 14.37 18.44 -36.27
CA GLN A 53 15.63 17.81 -36.67
C GLN A 53 16.23 17.01 -35.51
N GLU A 54 17.41 16.43 -35.74
CA GLU A 54 18.21 15.77 -34.70
C GLU A 54 18.40 16.70 -33.48
N ASP A 55 18.49 16.10 -32.28
CA ASP A 55 18.64 16.76 -30.97
C ASP A 55 17.40 17.46 -30.36
N ILE A 56 16.20 17.26 -30.89
CA ILE A 56 14.95 17.65 -30.20
C ILE A 56 14.48 16.53 -29.26
N TRP A 57 14.15 16.88 -28.02
CA TRP A 57 13.65 15.93 -27.01
C TRP A 57 12.18 16.17 -26.63
N LEU A 58 11.75 17.43 -26.65
CA LEU A 58 10.44 17.88 -26.20
C LEU A 58 9.90 18.97 -27.14
N VAL A 59 8.67 18.77 -27.60
CA VAL A 59 7.92 19.70 -28.43
C VAL A 59 6.78 20.29 -27.60
N ILE A 60 6.63 21.61 -27.60
CA ILE A 60 5.49 22.28 -26.98
C ILE A 60 4.73 23.06 -28.05
N ALA A 61 3.56 22.56 -28.42
CA ALA A 61 2.66 23.24 -29.34
C ALA A 61 1.79 24.24 -28.56
N ALA A 62 2.25 25.49 -28.54
CA ALA A 62 1.63 26.61 -27.84
C ALA A 62 1.25 27.73 -28.82
N THR A 63 0.33 27.45 -29.74
CA THR A 63 -0.21 28.43 -30.69
C THR A 63 -1.73 28.51 -30.56
N ASP A 64 -2.31 29.63 -30.99
CA ASP A 64 -3.76 29.81 -31.09
C ASP A 64 -4.33 29.21 -32.40
N GLN A 65 -3.49 28.50 -33.19
CA GLN A 65 -3.86 27.89 -34.47
C GLN A 65 -3.92 26.36 -34.31
N PRO A 66 -5.12 25.75 -34.26
CA PRO A 66 -5.27 24.32 -34.06
C PRO A 66 -4.53 23.49 -35.13
N GLU A 67 -4.55 23.91 -36.38
CA GLU A 67 -3.91 23.20 -37.50
C GLU A 67 -2.39 23.08 -37.31
N VAL A 68 -1.74 24.16 -36.87
CA VAL A 68 -0.30 24.18 -36.56
C VAL A 68 0.01 23.25 -35.38
N ASN A 69 -0.84 23.27 -34.34
CA ASN A 69 -0.68 22.40 -33.18
C ASN A 69 -0.81 20.92 -33.56
N HIS A 70 -1.78 20.56 -34.41
CA HIS A 70 -1.96 19.20 -34.93
C HIS A 70 -0.79 18.75 -35.80
N ALA A 71 -0.30 19.61 -36.69
CA ALA A 71 0.85 19.31 -37.53
C ALA A 71 2.11 19.03 -36.68
N ALA A 72 2.38 19.90 -35.70
CA ALA A 72 3.50 19.73 -34.78
C ALA A 72 3.37 18.45 -33.94
N ALA A 73 2.17 18.13 -33.45
CA ALA A 73 1.92 16.90 -32.72
C ALA A 73 2.15 15.66 -33.58
N ARG A 74 1.58 15.61 -34.79
CA ARG A 74 1.75 14.50 -35.73
C ARG A 74 3.22 14.26 -36.07
N ALA A 75 3.96 15.32 -36.39
CA ALA A 75 5.38 15.24 -36.71
C ALA A 75 6.20 14.74 -35.51
N ALA A 76 5.90 15.24 -34.30
CA ALA A 76 6.55 14.77 -33.07
C ALA A 76 6.26 13.28 -32.78
N HIS A 77 5.01 12.84 -32.92
CA HIS A 77 4.61 11.44 -32.74
C HIS A 77 5.32 10.52 -33.74
N ALA A 78 5.42 10.92 -35.02
CA ALA A 78 6.10 10.15 -36.05
C ALA A 78 7.58 9.90 -35.71
N GLN A 79 8.22 10.83 -35.00
CA GLN A 79 9.60 10.72 -34.55
C GLN A 79 9.76 10.17 -33.12
N ARG A 80 8.66 9.82 -32.43
CA ARG A 80 8.62 9.37 -31.02
C ARG A 80 9.17 10.42 -30.04
N LEU A 81 8.94 11.71 -30.34
CA LEU A 81 9.28 12.83 -29.46
C LEU A 81 8.21 13.05 -28.41
N PHE A 82 8.60 13.54 -27.23
CA PHE A 82 7.64 14.03 -26.25
C PHE A 82 6.98 15.29 -26.79
N VAL A 83 5.65 15.33 -26.80
CA VAL A 83 4.86 16.48 -27.25
C VAL A 83 3.78 16.82 -26.24
N ASN A 84 3.76 18.10 -25.85
CA ASN A 84 2.69 18.73 -25.10
C ASN A 84 1.99 19.74 -26.00
N VAL A 85 0.74 19.46 -26.36
CA VAL A 85 -0.14 20.44 -27.00
C VAL A 85 -0.88 21.17 -25.90
N VAL A 86 -0.76 22.50 -25.86
CA VAL A 86 -1.43 23.29 -24.83
C VAL A 86 -2.93 23.21 -25.05
N ASP A 87 -3.66 22.91 -23.97
CA ASP A 87 -5.12 22.76 -23.92
C ASP A 87 -5.69 21.60 -24.76
N ASP A 88 -4.84 20.69 -25.27
CA ASP A 88 -5.27 19.47 -25.97
C ASP A 88 -4.55 18.21 -25.42
N ILE A 89 -5.30 17.44 -24.63
CA ILE A 89 -4.80 16.22 -23.98
C ILE A 89 -4.69 15.08 -24.99
N ALA A 90 -5.60 14.99 -25.96
CA ALA A 90 -5.67 13.87 -26.89
C ALA A 90 -4.46 13.85 -27.84
N LEU A 91 -3.93 15.03 -28.17
CA LEU A 91 -2.74 15.17 -29.00
C LEU A 91 -1.42 15.09 -28.21
N SER A 92 -1.48 15.14 -26.87
CA SER A 92 -0.29 15.15 -26.00
C SER A 92 0.10 13.73 -25.58
N ASN A 93 1.39 13.38 -25.67
CA ASN A 93 1.95 12.17 -25.02
C ASN A 93 2.71 12.49 -23.72
N VAL A 94 2.91 13.77 -23.41
CA VAL A 94 3.43 14.25 -22.13
C VAL A 94 2.59 15.41 -21.61
N GLN A 95 2.45 15.47 -20.28
CA GLN A 95 1.71 16.51 -19.60
C GLN A 95 2.63 17.31 -18.68
N VAL A 96 2.38 18.60 -18.56
CA VAL A 96 3.11 19.47 -17.61
C VAL A 96 2.31 19.52 -16.30
N PRO A 97 2.81 18.92 -15.21
CA PRO A 97 2.09 18.86 -13.94
C PRO A 97 2.11 20.21 -13.21
N ALA A 98 1.23 20.35 -12.22
CA ALA A 98 1.37 21.36 -11.19
C ALA A 98 2.53 20.95 -10.26
N VAL A 99 3.44 21.88 -9.91
CA VAL A 99 4.65 21.55 -9.14
C VAL A 99 4.74 22.39 -7.86
N VAL A 100 5.06 21.73 -6.75
CA VAL A 100 5.54 22.37 -5.50
C VAL A 100 7.04 22.15 -5.42
N GLU A 101 7.80 23.23 -5.24
CA GLU A 101 9.26 23.21 -5.17
C GLU A 101 9.76 23.83 -3.86
N ARG A 102 10.64 23.11 -3.16
CA ARG A 102 11.32 23.53 -1.92
C ARG A 102 12.79 23.12 -1.99
N GLY A 103 13.64 24.01 -2.49
CA GLY A 103 15.05 23.67 -2.73
C GLY A 103 15.17 22.43 -3.63
N PRO A 104 15.88 21.36 -3.20
CA PRO A 104 16.00 20.12 -3.98
C PRO A 104 14.73 19.23 -3.97
N LEU A 105 13.77 19.47 -3.07
CA LEU A 105 12.53 18.70 -3.00
C LEU A 105 11.52 19.20 -4.03
N ARG A 106 10.97 18.28 -4.83
CA ARG A 106 9.94 18.56 -5.85
C ARG A 106 8.78 17.59 -5.72
N ILE A 107 7.56 18.13 -5.80
CA ILE A 107 6.33 17.32 -5.85
C ILE A 107 5.55 17.74 -7.08
N ALA A 108 5.31 16.76 -7.97
CA ALA A 108 4.52 16.95 -9.18
C ALA A 108 3.12 16.34 -8.99
N ILE A 109 2.11 17.10 -9.38
CA ILE A 109 0.69 16.77 -9.22
C ILE A 109 0.05 16.83 -10.61
N SER A 110 -0.50 15.70 -11.06
CA SER A 110 -1.22 15.61 -12.33
C SER A 110 -2.59 14.95 -12.12
N SER A 111 -3.59 15.45 -12.83
CA SER A 111 -4.92 14.85 -12.95
C SER A 111 -5.14 14.18 -14.31
N GLY A 112 -4.06 13.86 -15.03
CA GLY A 112 -4.15 13.32 -16.39
C GLY A 112 -4.70 14.33 -17.40
N GLY A 113 -4.71 15.63 -17.05
CA GLY A 113 -5.30 16.71 -17.84
C GLY A 113 -6.82 16.84 -17.69
N GLY A 114 -7.53 15.80 -17.25
CA GLY A 114 -9.01 15.80 -17.17
C GLY A 114 -9.59 16.76 -16.14
N ALA A 115 -8.80 17.16 -15.13
CA ALA A 115 -9.24 18.09 -14.09
C ALA A 115 -8.10 19.00 -13.61
N PRO A 116 -7.65 19.99 -14.40
CA PRO A 116 -6.48 20.82 -14.06
C PRO A 116 -6.70 21.64 -12.78
N MET A 117 -7.96 21.98 -12.49
CA MET A 117 -8.33 22.73 -11.29
C MET A 117 -8.13 21.92 -10.00
N VAL A 118 -8.29 20.60 -10.04
CA VAL A 118 -8.01 19.71 -8.90
C VAL A 118 -6.51 19.68 -8.60
N ALA A 119 -5.68 19.50 -9.63
CA ALA A 119 -4.23 19.54 -9.47
C ALA A 119 -3.74 20.90 -8.93
N ARG A 120 -4.36 22.00 -9.39
CA ARG A 120 -4.08 23.36 -8.88
C ARG A 120 -4.48 23.53 -7.41
N TYR A 121 -5.65 23.02 -7.02
CA TYR A 121 -6.13 23.08 -5.63
C TYR A 121 -5.23 22.27 -4.69
N LEU A 122 -4.88 21.04 -5.07
CA LEU A 122 -3.96 20.20 -4.29
C LEU A 122 -2.56 20.83 -4.17
N ARG A 123 -2.04 21.45 -5.25
CA ARG A 123 -0.78 22.21 -5.20
C ARG A 123 -0.81 23.28 -4.12
N GLN A 124 -1.89 24.06 -4.06
CA GLN A 124 -2.04 25.13 -3.08
C GLN A 124 -2.08 24.60 -1.64
N GLN A 125 -2.78 23.48 -1.41
CA GLN A 125 -2.80 22.83 -0.10
C GLN A 125 -1.41 22.32 0.31
N LEU A 126 -0.69 21.67 -0.61
CA LEU A 126 0.65 21.19 -0.35
C LEU A 126 1.66 22.33 -0.15
N GLU A 127 1.54 23.45 -0.86
CA GLU A 127 2.36 24.64 -0.61
C GLU A 127 2.23 25.16 0.83
N SER A 128 1.05 25.01 1.44
CA SER A 128 0.81 25.36 2.85
C SER A 128 1.38 24.35 3.84
N LEU A 129 1.34 23.06 3.54
CA LEU A 129 1.82 22.01 4.44
C LEU A 129 3.34 21.85 4.38
N ILE A 130 3.91 22.12 3.22
CA ILE A 130 5.32 21.90 2.92
C ILE A 130 5.99 23.27 2.79
N ASP A 131 6.46 23.81 3.91
CA ASP A 131 7.24 25.05 3.95
C ASP A 131 8.73 24.82 3.55
N ASP A 132 9.53 25.89 3.52
CA ASP A 132 10.94 25.87 3.09
C ASP A 132 11.85 24.99 3.95
N SER A 133 11.45 24.63 5.17
CA SER A 133 12.24 23.77 6.05
C SER A 133 12.41 22.35 5.49
N TRP A 134 11.45 21.86 4.69
CA TRP A 134 11.56 20.58 3.99
C TRP A 134 12.68 20.57 2.95
N GLY A 135 12.86 21.69 2.24
CA GLY A 135 13.97 21.85 1.30
C GLY A 135 15.32 21.82 2.01
N ARG A 136 15.42 22.49 3.16
CA ARG A 136 16.61 22.46 4.02
C ARG A 136 16.89 21.07 4.58
N LEU A 137 15.87 20.36 5.05
CA LEU A 137 16.02 18.99 5.54
C LEU A 137 16.56 18.06 4.44
N THR A 138 16.02 18.20 3.22
CA THR A 138 16.47 17.42 2.06
C THR A 138 17.93 17.71 1.73
N THR A 139 18.33 18.99 1.74
CA THR A 139 19.75 19.38 1.57
C THR A 139 20.63 18.80 2.67
N LEU A 140 20.20 18.86 3.93
CA LEU A 140 20.95 18.35 5.08
C LEU A 140 21.22 16.84 4.94
N PHE A 141 20.19 16.06 4.61
CA PHE A 141 20.36 14.62 4.36
C PHE A 141 21.23 14.34 3.13
N ALA A 142 21.10 15.12 2.05
CA ALA A 142 21.93 14.96 0.86
C ALA A 142 23.42 15.19 1.15
N GLN A 143 23.75 16.20 1.96
CA GLN A 143 25.14 16.50 2.37
C GLN A 143 25.76 15.41 3.25
N ARG A 144 24.96 14.62 3.95
CA ARG A 144 25.42 13.51 4.81
C ARG A 144 25.15 12.13 4.23
N ARG A 145 24.77 12.06 2.95
CA ARG A 145 24.39 10.81 2.28
C ARG A 145 25.46 9.72 2.40
N ASP A 146 26.72 10.05 2.17
CA ASP A 146 27.80 9.06 2.18
C ASP A 146 28.10 8.57 3.61
N THR A 147 28.10 9.48 4.59
CA THR A 147 28.21 9.13 6.01
C THR A 147 27.07 8.22 6.46
N ILE A 148 25.82 8.56 6.12
CA ILE A 148 24.63 7.75 6.42
C ILE A 148 24.77 6.35 5.77
N ARG A 149 25.24 6.28 4.53
CA ARG A 149 25.42 5.00 3.81
C ARG A 149 26.54 4.13 4.40
N ALA A 150 27.65 4.74 4.80
CA ALA A 150 28.75 4.04 5.47
C ALA A 150 28.33 3.54 6.85
N ARG A 151 27.56 4.34 7.60
CA ARG A 151 27.07 3.99 8.93
C ARG A 151 25.98 2.93 8.91
N TYR A 152 25.06 3.03 7.95
CA TYR A 152 23.92 2.13 7.77
C TYR A 152 23.99 1.48 6.37
N PRO A 153 24.83 0.44 6.20
CA PRO A 153 24.96 -0.24 4.91
C PRO A 153 23.67 -0.98 4.54
N ASN A 154 23.02 -1.61 5.53
CA ASN A 154 21.73 -2.27 5.40
C ASN A 154 20.63 -1.24 5.10
N ILE A 155 19.80 -1.54 4.09
CA ILE A 155 18.72 -0.65 3.63
C ILE A 155 17.68 -0.38 4.71
N GLU A 156 17.36 -1.37 5.54
CA GLU A 156 16.34 -1.28 6.60
C GLU A 156 16.82 -0.55 7.83
N ALA A 157 18.10 -0.71 8.19
CA ALA A 157 18.71 0.11 9.24
C ALA A 157 18.74 1.59 8.81
N ARG A 158 19.06 1.85 7.54
CA ARG A 158 19.07 3.20 6.97
C ARG A 158 17.66 3.80 6.88
N ARG A 159 16.64 3.01 6.54
CA ARG A 159 15.25 3.45 6.53
C ARG A 159 14.79 3.87 7.93
N ARG A 160 15.01 3.02 8.93
CA ARG A 160 14.71 3.31 10.33
C ARG A 160 15.39 4.59 10.82
N PHE A 161 16.64 4.79 10.44
CA PHE A 161 17.34 6.05 10.74
C PHE A 161 16.55 7.26 10.21
N PHE A 162 16.16 7.25 8.92
CA PHE A 162 15.36 8.34 8.36
C PHE A 162 14.00 8.51 9.04
N GLU A 163 13.26 7.43 9.30
CA GLU A 163 11.96 7.47 10.00
C GLU A 163 12.10 8.14 11.37
N THR A 164 13.08 7.71 12.17
CA THR A 164 13.37 8.30 13.50
C THR A 164 13.74 9.78 13.39
N GLN A 165 14.59 10.14 12.42
CA GLN A 165 15.00 11.54 12.23
C GLN A 165 13.84 12.43 11.75
N LEU A 166 12.95 11.91 10.90
CA LEU A 166 11.76 12.61 10.40
C LEU A 166 10.69 12.80 11.47
N ALA A 167 10.51 11.81 12.35
CA ALA A 167 9.62 11.90 13.52
C ALA A 167 10.22 12.73 14.67
N GLY A 168 11.55 12.92 14.64
CA GLY A 168 12.31 13.63 15.65
C GLY A 168 12.23 15.17 15.56
N PRO A 169 13.13 15.88 16.26
CA PRO A 169 13.06 17.34 16.38
C PRO A 169 13.58 18.09 15.14
N LEU A 170 14.23 17.41 14.18
CA LEU A 170 14.91 18.06 13.04
C LEU A 170 13.99 18.99 12.27
N GLN A 171 12.83 18.51 11.85
CA GLN A 171 11.89 19.30 11.04
C GLN A 171 11.42 20.54 11.81
N ARG A 172 11.14 20.40 13.10
CA ARG A 172 10.75 21.51 13.99
C ARG A 172 11.87 22.53 14.17
N LEU A 173 13.12 22.09 14.31
CA LEU A 173 14.28 22.98 14.46
C LEU A 173 14.53 23.78 13.17
N LEU A 174 14.45 23.12 12.01
CA LEU A 174 14.60 23.76 10.71
C LEU A 174 13.48 24.77 10.43
N ARG A 175 12.22 24.45 10.78
CA ARG A 175 11.09 25.40 10.71
C ARG A 175 11.32 26.64 11.58
N LYS A 176 11.98 26.49 12.74
CA LYS A 176 12.37 27.60 13.62
C LYS A 176 13.69 28.30 13.21
N GLN A 177 14.26 27.97 12.05
CA GLN A 177 15.53 28.51 11.54
C GLN A 177 16.74 28.23 12.46
N ARG A 178 16.66 27.23 13.34
CA ARG A 178 17.75 26.83 14.25
C ARG A 178 18.67 25.82 13.55
N HIS A 179 19.32 26.26 12.47
CA HIS A 179 20.05 25.38 11.55
C HIS A 179 21.23 24.66 12.20
N ALA A 180 22.08 25.37 12.94
CA ALA A 180 23.24 24.77 13.62
C ALA A 180 22.83 23.70 14.64
N GLU A 181 21.69 23.87 15.31
CA GLU A 181 21.17 22.87 16.25
C GLU A 181 20.59 21.66 15.55
N ALA A 182 19.91 21.85 14.40
CA ALA A 182 19.43 20.75 13.59
C ALA A 182 20.60 19.91 13.06
N GLU A 183 21.68 20.56 12.61
CA GLU A 183 22.92 19.88 12.23
C GLU A 183 23.52 19.12 13.41
N ALA A 184 23.67 19.74 14.58
CA ALA A 184 24.20 19.10 15.77
C ALA A 184 23.38 17.86 16.21
N VAL A 185 22.05 17.93 16.12
CA VAL A 185 21.17 16.77 16.40
C VAL A 185 21.44 15.63 15.41
N LEU A 186 21.54 15.94 14.12
CA LEU A 186 21.81 14.91 13.11
C LEU A 186 23.20 14.29 13.30
N GLU A 187 24.23 15.11 13.59
CA GLU A 187 25.58 14.62 13.86
C GLU A 187 25.62 13.74 15.12
N ALA A 188 24.91 14.14 16.19
CA ALA A 188 24.79 13.33 17.39
C ALA A 188 24.13 11.98 17.09
N ALA A 189 23.04 11.96 16.32
CA ALA A 189 22.37 10.73 15.90
C ALA A 189 23.27 9.83 15.02
N LEU A 190 24.15 10.41 14.21
CA LEU A 190 25.12 9.67 13.40
C LEU A 190 26.30 9.13 14.24
N ALA A 191 26.69 9.86 15.28
CA ALA A 191 27.76 9.50 16.21
C ALA A 191 27.32 8.44 17.23
N GLU A 192 26.04 8.38 17.57
CA GLU A 192 25.48 7.34 18.44
C GLU A 192 25.78 5.95 17.87
N THR A 193 26.14 5.02 18.76
CA THR A 193 26.24 3.61 18.41
C THR A 193 24.83 3.11 18.13
N PRO A 194 24.49 2.70 16.88
CA PRO A 194 23.19 2.12 16.64
C PRO A 194 23.09 0.91 17.54
N LEU A 195 22.09 0.92 18.41
CA LEU A 195 21.68 -0.28 19.10
C LEU A 195 21.45 -1.32 18.00
N THR A 196 22.13 -2.46 18.09
CA THR A 196 21.72 -3.64 17.35
C THR A 196 20.39 -4.06 17.94
N GLU A 197 19.32 -3.38 17.52
CA GLU A 197 17.97 -3.85 17.79
C GLU A 197 17.86 -5.20 17.07
N SER A 198 17.71 -6.25 17.87
CA SER A 198 17.26 -7.54 17.36
C SER A 198 15.98 -7.31 16.58
N GLY A 199 15.85 -7.97 15.43
CA GLY A 199 14.61 -7.95 14.69
C GLY A 199 13.49 -8.50 15.56
N SER A 200 12.27 -8.11 15.22
CA SER A 200 11.08 -8.49 15.96
C SER A 200 10.11 -9.20 15.05
N VAL A 201 9.20 -9.97 15.65
CA VAL A 201 8.13 -10.64 14.93
C VAL A 201 6.78 -10.18 15.48
N THR A 202 5.96 -9.57 14.64
CA THR A 202 4.60 -9.17 14.99
C THR A 202 3.61 -10.11 14.31
N LEU A 203 2.85 -10.88 15.10
CA LEU A 203 1.74 -11.70 14.59
C LEU A 203 0.52 -10.80 14.41
N VAL A 204 0.04 -10.67 13.19
CA VAL A 204 -1.03 -9.73 12.83
C VAL A 204 -2.24 -10.46 12.29
N GLY A 205 -3.41 -10.20 12.88
CA GLY A 205 -4.69 -10.63 12.33
C GLY A 205 -5.12 -9.77 11.15
N ALA A 206 -5.24 -10.37 9.97
CA ALA A 206 -5.66 -9.73 8.73
C ALA A 206 -7.19 -9.49 8.64
N GLY A 207 -7.97 -10.11 9.53
CA GLY A 207 -9.42 -10.16 9.39
C GLY A 207 -9.88 -11.18 8.34
N ALA A 208 -11.18 -11.25 8.08
CA ALA A 208 -11.79 -12.28 7.22
C ALA A 208 -11.58 -12.05 5.69
N GLY A 209 -11.22 -10.84 5.27
CA GLY A 209 -10.89 -10.54 3.88
C GLY A 209 -11.01 -9.07 3.50
N ASP A 210 -11.99 -8.34 4.01
CA ASP A 210 -12.10 -6.89 3.75
C ASP A 210 -10.93 -6.14 4.39
N ALA A 211 -10.23 -5.32 3.62
CA ALA A 211 -9.17 -4.44 4.11
C ALA A 211 -9.69 -3.43 5.14
N GLY A 212 -10.98 -3.05 5.08
CA GLY A 212 -11.64 -2.20 6.07
C GLY A 212 -11.78 -2.85 7.46
N LEU A 213 -11.60 -4.17 7.57
CA LEU A 213 -11.59 -4.89 8.85
C LEU A 213 -10.21 -4.97 9.51
N LEU A 214 -9.17 -4.43 8.87
CA LEU A 214 -7.87 -4.29 9.51
C LEU A 214 -7.98 -3.32 10.68
N THR A 215 -7.37 -3.71 11.80
CA THR A 215 -7.21 -2.78 12.93
C THR A 215 -6.19 -1.71 12.57
N LEU A 216 -6.26 -0.55 13.23
CA LEU A 216 -5.27 0.52 13.03
C LEU A 216 -3.85 0.05 13.38
N ASN A 217 -3.70 -0.83 14.38
CA ASN A 217 -2.41 -1.40 14.74
C ASN A 217 -1.92 -2.39 13.67
N ALA A 218 -2.81 -3.19 13.06
CA ALA A 218 -2.46 -4.07 11.96
C ALA A 218 -1.94 -3.26 10.75
N LEU A 219 -2.65 -2.18 10.40
CA LEU A 219 -2.23 -1.28 9.33
C LEU A 219 -0.86 -0.64 9.62
N ARG A 220 -0.61 -0.20 10.86
CA ARG A 220 0.70 0.33 11.26
C ARG A 220 1.80 -0.71 11.11
N ALA A 221 1.60 -1.92 11.64
CA ALA A 221 2.56 -3.01 11.53
C ALA A 221 2.88 -3.35 10.07
N LEU A 222 1.87 -3.41 9.19
CA LEU A 222 2.06 -3.63 7.75
C LEU A 222 2.83 -2.50 7.04
N ASN A 223 2.74 -1.27 7.54
CA ASN A 223 3.48 -0.13 6.98
C ASN A 223 4.90 -0.03 7.53
N GLU A 224 5.18 -0.60 8.70
CA GLU A 224 6.51 -0.61 9.34
C GLU A 224 7.30 -1.90 9.05
N ALA A 225 6.67 -2.91 8.46
CA ALA A 225 7.25 -4.21 8.16
C ALA A 225 8.37 -4.11 7.13
N ASP A 226 9.49 -4.76 7.42
CA ASP A 226 10.55 -5.04 6.44
C ASP A 226 10.13 -6.19 5.53
N ILE A 227 9.54 -7.22 6.15
CA ILE A 227 9.08 -8.42 5.48
C ILE A 227 7.75 -8.89 6.04
N ILE A 228 6.88 -9.39 5.17
CA ILE A 228 5.54 -9.88 5.49
C ILE A 228 5.45 -11.35 5.07
N LEU A 229 5.32 -12.24 6.05
CA LEU A 229 5.04 -13.66 5.85
C LEU A 229 3.53 -13.88 5.99
N TYR A 230 2.84 -14.20 4.90
CA TYR A 230 1.37 -14.25 4.90
C TYR A 230 0.81 -15.59 4.44
N ASP A 231 -0.34 -15.98 5.00
CA ASP A 231 -1.06 -17.17 4.55
C ASP A 231 -1.91 -16.90 3.31
N ARG A 232 -2.19 -17.93 2.50
CA ARG A 232 -3.13 -17.88 1.37
C ARG A 232 -4.54 -17.38 1.73
N LEU A 233 -4.93 -17.44 2.99
CA LEU A 233 -6.22 -16.93 3.45
C LEU A 233 -6.28 -15.39 3.49
N VAL A 234 -5.14 -14.70 3.46
CA VAL A 234 -5.09 -13.24 3.39
C VAL A 234 -5.49 -12.78 1.98
N SER A 235 -6.31 -11.74 1.89
CA SER A 235 -6.78 -11.21 0.61
C SER A 235 -5.77 -10.24 -0.02
N ASP A 236 -5.79 -10.15 -1.35
CA ASP A 236 -4.96 -9.19 -2.10
C ASP A 236 -5.23 -7.74 -1.67
N THR A 237 -6.48 -7.40 -1.34
CA THR A 237 -6.86 -6.07 -0.87
C THR A 237 -6.19 -5.72 0.45
N VAL A 238 -5.97 -6.69 1.34
CA VAL A 238 -5.22 -6.50 2.58
C VAL A 238 -3.73 -6.34 2.29
N LEU A 239 -3.15 -7.16 1.40
CA LEU A 239 -1.74 -7.08 1.01
C LEU A 239 -1.40 -5.73 0.33
N GLN A 240 -2.34 -5.14 -0.40
CA GLN A 240 -2.20 -3.81 -1.00
C GLN A 240 -2.13 -2.67 0.02
N MET A 241 -2.56 -2.89 1.26
CA MET A 241 -2.43 -1.92 2.35
C MET A 241 -1.03 -1.89 2.96
N ALA A 242 -0.21 -2.91 2.67
CA ALA A 242 1.16 -2.96 3.11
C ALA A 242 2.03 -1.94 2.39
N ARG A 243 3.17 -1.65 3.02
CA ARG A 243 4.21 -0.81 2.43
C ARG A 243 4.68 -1.40 1.09
N ARG A 244 4.86 -0.57 0.07
CA ARG A 244 5.17 -1.01 -1.32
C ARG A 244 6.55 -1.68 -1.49
N ASP A 245 7.50 -1.35 -0.63
CA ASP A 245 8.87 -1.88 -0.65
C ASP A 245 9.11 -2.96 0.42
N ALA A 246 8.08 -3.38 1.16
CA ALA A 246 8.18 -4.55 2.04
C ALA A 246 8.22 -5.83 1.20
N GLU A 247 9.16 -6.72 1.52
CA GLU A 247 9.21 -8.05 0.91
C GLU A 247 7.99 -8.87 1.36
N GLN A 248 7.33 -9.55 0.44
CA GLN A 248 6.13 -10.35 0.75
C GLN A 248 6.39 -11.81 0.36
N ILE A 249 6.30 -12.71 1.34
CA ILE A 249 6.48 -14.15 1.15
C ILE A 249 5.18 -14.85 1.52
N GLU A 250 4.56 -15.50 0.55
CA GLU A 250 3.43 -16.40 0.81
C GLU A 250 3.94 -17.67 1.51
N VAL A 251 3.38 -17.96 2.68
CA VAL A 251 3.67 -19.17 3.45
C VAL A 251 2.39 -19.98 3.60
N GLY A 252 2.37 -21.24 3.16
CA GLY A 252 1.13 -22.03 3.22
C GLY A 252 1.17 -23.34 2.44
N LYS A 253 0.11 -24.14 2.61
CA LYS A 253 -0.08 -25.40 1.88
C LYS A 253 -0.49 -25.11 0.43
N SER A 254 0.40 -25.36 -0.53
CA SER A 254 -0.02 -25.43 -1.95
C SER A 254 -0.92 -26.64 -2.17
N ALA A 255 -1.93 -26.50 -3.03
CA ALA A 255 -2.78 -27.61 -3.46
C ALA A 255 -2.03 -28.61 -4.39
N THR A 256 -0.78 -28.30 -4.77
CA THR A 256 -0.03 -28.98 -5.85
C THR A 256 1.35 -29.53 -5.44
N GLY A 257 1.60 -29.77 -4.14
CA GLY A 257 2.56 -30.83 -3.76
C GLY A 257 3.82 -30.43 -3.00
N HIS A 258 4.06 -29.16 -2.69
CA HIS A 258 5.09 -28.76 -1.72
C HIS A 258 4.46 -27.89 -0.64
N SER A 259 4.11 -28.54 0.47
CA SER A 259 3.65 -27.87 1.70
C SER A 259 4.86 -27.28 2.39
N VAL A 260 4.88 -25.96 2.62
CA VAL A 260 5.79 -25.36 3.61
C VAL A 260 5.39 -25.96 4.97
N ARG A 261 6.29 -26.69 5.61
CA ARG A 261 6.04 -27.21 6.96
C ARG A 261 6.09 -26.04 7.93
N GLN A 262 5.40 -26.15 9.07
CA GLN A 262 5.46 -25.10 10.09
C GLN A 262 6.88 -24.78 10.53
N GLU A 263 7.74 -25.81 10.56
CA GLU A 263 9.19 -25.68 10.81
C GLU A 263 9.87 -24.71 9.84
N ASP A 264 9.45 -24.68 8.58
CA ASP A 264 10.03 -23.82 7.55
C ASP A 264 9.59 -22.35 7.76
N ILE A 265 8.34 -22.12 8.18
CA ILE A 265 7.83 -20.78 8.57
C ILE A 265 8.58 -20.26 9.79
N HIS A 266 8.75 -21.12 10.80
CA HIS A 266 9.52 -20.82 12.00
C HIS A 266 10.97 -20.42 11.67
N THR A 267 11.60 -21.19 10.77
CA THR A 267 12.97 -20.91 10.30
C THR A 267 13.06 -19.57 9.58
N LEU A 268 12.10 -19.26 8.70
CA LEU A 268 12.05 -17.96 8.01
C LEU A 268 11.90 -16.80 9.00
N MET A 269 10.95 -16.88 9.94
CA MET A 269 10.79 -15.84 10.97
C MET A 269 12.09 -15.62 11.75
N LEU A 270 12.77 -16.70 12.14
CA LEU A 270 14.02 -16.64 12.90
C LEU A 270 15.15 -16.01 12.08
N GLN A 271 15.31 -16.41 10.83
CA GLN A 271 16.33 -15.87 9.93
C GLN A 271 16.20 -14.36 9.75
N HIS A 272 14.99 -13.89 9.43
CA HIS A 272 14.74 -12.46 9.21
C HIS A 272 14.83 -11.65 10.52
N ALA A 273 14.32 -12.18 11.63
CA ALA A 273 14.47 -11.52 12.93
C ALA A 273 15.95 -11.41 13.36
N HIS A 274 16.77 -12.45 13.16
CA HIS A 274 18.22 -12.38 13.42
C HIS A 274 18.97 -11.45 12.48
N ALA A 275 18.46 -11.25 11.25
CA ALA A 275 18.96 -10.22 10.35
C ALA A 275 18.60 -8.78 10.78
N GLY A 276 17.90 -8.62 11.92
CA GLY A 276 17.51 -7.32 12.45
C GLY A 276 16.24 -6.76 11.83
N GLN A 277 15.47 -7.57 11.09
CA GLN A 277 14.29 -7.12 10.35
C GLN A 277 13.02 -7.16 11.22
N ARG A 278 12.09 -6.25 10.94
CA ARG A 278 10.71 -6.26 11.46
C ARG A 278 9.87 -7.20 10.61
N VAL A 279 9.63 -8.39 11.13
CA VAL A 279 8.86 -9.44 10.46
C VAL A 279 7.39 -9.30 10.86
N VAL A 280 6.50 -9.17 9.89
CA VAL A 280 5.06 -9.33 10.12
C VAL A 280 4.65 -10.72 9.70
N ARG A 281 4.10 -11.50 10.64
CA ARG A 281 3.42 -12.76 10.37
C ARG A 281 1.93 -12.49 10.22
N LEU A 282 1.47 -12.32 8.99
CA LEU A 282 0.11 -11.93 8.66
C LEU A 282 -0.80 -13.15 8.49
N LYS A 283 -1.84 -13.26 9.32
CA LYS A 283 -2.69 -14.44 9.44
C LYS A 283 -4.14 -14.08 9.15
N GLY A 284 -4.83 -14.92 8.36
CA GLY A 284 -6.25 -14.73 8.09
C GLY A 284 -7.09 -14.79 9.38
N GLY A 285 -8.06 -13.89 9.52
CA GLY A 285 -8.88 -13.78 10.72
C GLY A 285 -8.10 -13.23 11.91
N ASP A 286 -8.06 -14.00 12.99
CA ASP A 286 -7.35 -13.68 14.23
C ASP A 286 -6.20 -14.69 14.49
N PRO A 287 -5.00 -14.25 14.94
CA PRO A 287 -3.86 -15.14 15.17
C PRO A 287 -4.12 -16.29 16.15
N PHE A 288 -5.00 -16.08 17.14
CA PHE A 288 -5.25 -17.01 18.24
C PHE A 288 -6.56 -17.78 18.13
N VAL A 289 -7.44 -17.43 17.18
CA VAL A 289 -8.64 -18.23 16.88
C VAL A 289 -8.35 -19.20 15.74
N PHE A 290 -7.97 -20.44 16.08
CA PHE A 290 -7.64 -21.51 15.14
C PHE A 290 -6.51 -21.18 14.12
N GLY A 291 -5.74 -20.12 14.37
CA GLY A 291 -4.64 -19.67 13.52
C GLY A 291 -3.27 -20.30 13.84
N ARG A 292 -3.15 -21.10 14.91
CA ARG A 292 -1.88 -21.64 15.43
C ARG A 292 -0.86 -20.59 15.90
N GLY A 293 -1.30 -19.35 16.16
CA GLY A 293 -0.39 -18.29 16.64
C GLY A 293 0.30 -18.63 17.95
N GLY A 294 -0.32 -19.43 18.83
CA GLY A 294 0.31 -19.87 20.08
C GLY A 294 1.60 -20.69 19.86
N GLU A 295 1.58 -21.62 18.91
CA GLU A 295 2.75 -22.44 18.56
C GLU A 295 3.88 -21.59 17.99
N GLU A 296 3.55 -20.62 17.12
CA GLU A 296 4.50 -19.68 16.56
C GLU A 296 5.16 -18.83 17.66
N LEU A 297 4.40 -18.39 18.68
CA LEU A 297 4.95 -17.63 19.81
C LEU A 297 5.84 -18.45 20.73
N GLU A 298 5.47 -19.70 21.04
CA GLU A 298 6.30 -20.60 21.85
C GLU A 298 7.67 -20.81 21.19
N PHE A 299 7.68 -20.94 19.86
CA PHE A 299 8.90 -21.02 19.08
C PHE A 299 9.75 -19.74 19.21
N LEU A 300 9.15 -18.56 18.99
CA LEU A 300 9.85 -17.27 19.08
C LEU A 300 10.41 -17.01 20.48
N ARG A 301 9.63 -17.36 21.51
CA ARG A 301 10.03 -17.22 22.91
C ARG A 301 11.24 -18.10 23.25
N THR A 302 11.23 -19.35 22.79
CA THR A 302 12.36 -20.29 22.98
C THR A 302 13.67 -19.77 22.38
N HIS A 303 13.59 -19.00 21.29
CA HIS A 303 14.74 -18.43 20.60
C HIS A 303 15.08 -16.98 21.02
N GLY A 304 14.38 -16.43 22.02
CA GLY A 304 14.65 -15.09 22.52
C GLY A 304 14.34 -13.96 21.53
N ILE A 305 13.46 -14.19 20.56
CA ILE A 305 13.04 -13.18 19.58
C ILE A 305 11.94 -12.29 20.19
N PRO A 306 12.09 -10.96 20.21
CA PRO A 306 11.02 -10.05 20.63
C PRO A 306 9.79 -10.20 19.73
N TYR A 307 8.61 -10.29 20.33
CA TYR A 307 7.36 -10.44 19.58
C TYR A 307 6.20 -9.64 20.16
N GLU A 308 5.22 -9.36 19.29
CA GLU A 308 3.95 -8.74 19.62
C GLU A 308 2.81 -9.49 18.90
N VAL A 309 1.60 -9.44 19.45
CA VAL A 309 0.39 -9.95 18.80
C VAL A 309 -0.61 -8.82 18.63
N ILE A 310 -1.05 -8.62 17.40
CA ILE A 310 -2.11 -7.70 17.04
C ILE A 310 -3.34 -8.53 16.66
N PRO A 311 -4.42 -8.47 17.46
CA PRO A 311 -5.62 -9.24 17.19
C PRO A 311 -6.32 -8.78 15.91
N GLY A 312 -7.09 -9.68 15.32
CA GLY A 312 -7.88 -9.44 14.11
C GLY A 312 -9.35 -9.78 14.29
N ILE A 313 -10.17 -9.32 13.35
CA ILE A 313 -11.59 -9.70 13.33
C ILE A 313 -11.71 -11.16 12.84
N THR A 314 -12.02 -12.08 13.77
CA THR A 314 -12.16 -13.50 13.43
C THR A 314 -13.32 -13.77 12.46
N ALA A 315 -13.21 -14.84 11.68
CA ALA A 315 -14.16 -15.16 10.60
C ALA A 315 -15.60 -15.30 11.11
N ALA A 316 -15.83 -15.95 12.26
CA ALA A 316 -17.18 -16.08 12.84
C ALA A 316 -17.87 -14.72 12.97
N LEU A 317 -17.19 -13.73 13.56
CA LEU A 317 -17.74 -12.42 13.82
C LEU A 317 -17.96 -11.63 12.52
N ALA A 318 -16.97 -11.65 11.62
CA ALA A 318 -17.08 -10.95 10.33
C ALA A 318 -18.20 -11.54 9.46
N CYS A 319 -18.21 -12.86 9.26
CA CYS A 319 -19.24 -13.54 8.48
C CYS A 319 -20.63 -13.25 9.02
N ALA A 320 -20.82 -13.39 10.34
CA ALA A 320 -22.06 -13.12 11.03
C ALA A 320 -22.57 -11.68 10.78
N ALA A 321 -21.71 -10.68 11.01
CA ALA A 321 -22.07 -9.28 10.81
C ALA A 321 -22.46 -8.98 9.35
N TYR A 322 -21.67 -9.44 8.38
CA TYR A 322 -21.91 -9.18 6.95
C TYR A 322 -23.05 -10.02 6.37
N ALA A 323 -23.46 -11.11 7.02
CA ALA A 323 -24.64 -11.89 6.65
C ALA A 323 -25.92 -11.41 7.37
N GLY A 324 -25.82 -10.43 8.28
CA GLY A 324 -26.95 -9.96 9.08
C GLY A 324 -27.42 -10.98 10.14
N ILE A 325 -26.53 -11.87 10.60
CA ILE A 325 -26.83 -12.92 11.56
C ILE A 325 -26.10 -12.61 12.87
N PRO A 326 -26.74 -12.03 13.89
CA PRO A 326 -26.06 -11.77 15.15
C PRO A 326 -25.69 -13.09 15.85
N LEU A 327 -24.45 -13.21 16.32
CA LEU A 327 -23.97 -14.42 17.02
C LEU A 327 -24.63 -14.63 18.37
N THR A 328 -25.17 -13.57 18.98
CA THR A 328 -25.94 -13.64 20.22
C THR A 328 -27.21 -12.80 20.08
N HIS A 329 -28.28 -13.28 20.68
CA HIS A 329 -29.56 -12.56 20.77
C HIS A 329 -30.25 -13.01 22.05
N ARG A 330 -30.86 -12.06 22.78
CA ARG A 330 -31.42 -12.28 24.13
C ARG A 330 -32.33 -13.52 24.19
N ASP A 331 -33.14 -13.72 23.16
CA ASP A 331 -34.13 -14.80 23.11
C ASP A 331 -33.59 -16.09 22.47
N HIS A 332 -32.47 -16.03 21.74
CA HIS A 332 -31.99 -17.15 20.92
C HIS A 332 -30.69 -17.80 21.41
N ALA A 333 -29.72 -17.01 21.89
CA ALA A 333 -28.42 -17.53 22.27
C ALA A 333 -27.79 -16.74 23.42
N GLN A 334 -27.47 -17.46 24.49
CA GLN A 334 -26.75 -16.93 25.67
C GLN A 334 -25.26 -17.27 25.64
N SER A 335 -24.86 -18.21 24.78
CA SER A 335 -23.47 -18.61 24.58
C SER A 335 -23.13 -18.70 23.09
N LEU A 336 -21.85 -18.53 22.80
CA LEU A 336 -21.24 -18.71 21.49
C LEU A 336 -20.13 -19.75 21.63
N CYS A 337 -20.17 -20.80 20.82
CA CYS A 337 -19.13 -21.81 20.76
C CYS A 337 -18.40 -21.72 19.42
N LEU A 338 -17.07 -21.53 19.46
CA LEU A 338 -16.22 -21.58 18.28
C LEU A 338 -15.54 -22.95 18.24
N ILE A 339 -15.70 -23.68 17.13
CA ILE A 339 -15.33 -25.08 17.02
C ILE A 339 -14.48 -25.28 15.76
N THR A 340 -13.42 -26.08 15.84
CA THR A 340 -12.66 -26.52 14.68
C THR A 340 -13.09 -27.91 14.24
N ALA A 341 -13.26 -28.10 12.93
CA ALA A 341 -13.63 -29.36 12.30
C ALA A 341 -12.61 -29.74 11.19
N HIS A 342 -11.32 -29.44 11.41
CA HIS A 342 -10.26 -29.57 10.41
C HIS A 342 -10.09 -31.01 9.86
N CYS A 343 -10.35 -32.06 10.63
CA CYS A 343 -10.28 -33.44 10.15
C CYS A 343 -11.22 -34.38 10.92
N GLN A 344 -11.41 -35.59 10.39
CA GLN A 344 -12.27 -36.63 10.99
C GLN A 344 -11.88 -36.90 12.46
N SER A 345 -10.59 -36.98 12.78
CA SER A 345 -10.11 -37.18 14.15
C SER A 345 -10.46 -36.03 15.09
N SER A 346 -10.58 -34.79 14.60
CA SER A 346 -11.05 -33.66 15.42
C SER A 346 -12.53 -33.82 15.78
N LEU A 347 -13.36 -34.26 14.83
CA LEU A 347 -14.80 -34.46 15.04
C LEU A 347 -15.09 -35.59 16.04
N ASP A 348 -14.27 -36.64 16.05
CA ASP A 348 -14.46 -37.78 16.96
C ASP A 348 -14.19 -37.43 18.43
N THR A 349 -13.46 -36.34 18.70
CA THR A 349 -13.14 -35.87 20.07
C THR A 349 -14.14 -34.86 20.65
N LEU A 350 -15.10 -34.39 19.85
CA LEU A 350 -16.04 -33.36 20.28
C LEU A 350 -17.09 -33.91 21.26
N ASP A 351 -17.43 -33.12 22.28
CA ASP A 351 -18.56 -33.40 23.17
C ASP A 351 -19.88 -33.02 22.48
N TRP A 352 -20.42 -33.96 21.71
CA TRP A 352 -21.66 -33.75 20.97
C TRP A 352 -22.87 -33.47 21.85
N ALA A 353 -22.91 -34.02 23.09
CA ALA A 353 -24.01 -33.78 24.02
C ALA A 353 -24.03 -32.33 24.52
N ALA A 354 -22.86 -31.73 24.77
CA ALA A 354 -22.74 -30.32 25.09
C ALA A 354 -23.10 -29.42 23.89
N LEU A 355 -22.65 -29.79 22.68
CA LEU A 355 -22.95 -29.03 21.46
C LEU A 355 -24.44 -29.10 21.07
N ALA A 356 -25.16 -30.16 21.44
CA ALA A 356 -26.58 -30.30 21.15
C ALA A 356 -27.49 -29.43 22.03
N GLN A 357 -27.01 -28.91 23.17
CA GLN A 357 -27.81 -28.08 24.08
C GLN A 357 -28.45 -26.88 23.35
N GLU A 358 -29.63 -26.47 23.79
CA GLU A 358 -30.34 -25.32 23.21
C GLU A 358 -29.73 -23.98 23.66
N ARG A 359 -30.26 -22.87 23.11
CA ARG A 359 -29.89 -21.49 23.47
C ARG A 359 -28.40 -21.14 23.31
N GLN A 360 -27.75 -21.75 22.32
CA GLN A 360 -26.36 -21.47 21.93
C GLN A 360 -26.19 -21.36 20.42
N THR A 361 -25.26 -20.49 20.02
CA THR A 361 -24.80 -20.36 18.64
C THR A 361 -23.52 -21.17 18.46
N LEU A 362 -23.55 -22.13 17.55
CA LEU A 362 -22.38 -22.94 17.20
C LEU A 362 -21.75 -22.38 15.92
N THR A 363 -20.45 -22.12 15.94
CA THR A 363 -19.70 -21.71 14.74
C THR A 363 -18.59 -22.70 14.45
N PHE A 364 -18.71 -23.43 13.34
CA PHE A 364 -17.74 -24.42 12.90
C PHE A 364 -16.77 -23.83 11.87
N TYR A 365 -15.48 -23.95 12.14
CA TYR A 365 -14.37 -23.60 11.26
C TYR A 365 -13.85 -24.84 10.56
N MET A 366 -13.41 -24.70 9.31
CA MET A 366 -12.81 -25.79 8.52
C MET A 366 -13.71 -27.03 8.37
N GLY A 367 -15.03 -26.89 8.55
CA GLY A 367 -15.98 -28.01 8.65
C GLY A 367 -16.66 -28.46 7.36
N VAL A 368 -16.39 -27.82 6.21
CA VAL A 368 -17.13 -28.08 4.96
C VAL A 368 -17.08 -29.56 4.56
N ALA A 369 -15.92 -30.20 4.64
CA ALA A 369 -15.76 -31.62 4.33
C ALA A 369 -16.48 -32.54 5.33
N GLY A 370 -16.72 -32.07 6.56
CA GLY A 370 -17.34 -32.83 7.65
C GLY A 370 -18.83 -32.52 7.88
N LEU A 371 -19.47 -31.70 7.02
CA LEU A 371 -20.87 -31.29 7.19
C LEU A 371 -21.84 -32.48 7.36
N PRO A 372 -21.74 -33.59 6.60
CA PRO A 372 -22.62 -34.75 6.81
C PRO A 372 -22.48 -35.35 8.21
N THR A 373 -21.25 -35.49 8.71
CA THR A 373 -20.98 -36.01 10.05
C THR A 373 -21.48 -35.05 11.14
N ILE A 374 -21.24 -33.75 10.98
CA ILE A 374 -21.72 -32.72 11.93
C ILE A 374 -23.25 -32.76 12.02
N GLN A 375 -23.94 -32.82 10.87
CA GLN A 375 -25.40 -32.95 10.82
C GLN A 375 -25.88 -34.18 11.58
N GLN A 376 -25.34 -35.36 11.24
CA GLN A 376 -25.73 -36.62 11.86
C GLN A 376 -25.53 -36.59 13.37
N ARG A 377 -24.33 -36.23 13.83
CA ARG A 377 -23.96 -36.27 15.26
C ARG A 377 -24.76 -35.29 16.10
N LEU A 378 -25.04 -34.08 15.59
CA LEU A 378 -25.88 -33.12 16.30
C LEU A 378 -27.33 -33.60 16.44
N CYS A 379 -27.91 -34.20 15.39
CA CYS A 379 -29.24 -34.79 15.46
C CYS A 379 -29.29 -35.98 16.44
N GLU A 380 -28.31 -36.89 16.38
CA GLU A 380 -28.19 -38.02 17.31
C GLU A 380 -28.06 -37.58 18.77
N ALA A 381 -27.34 -36.48 19.02
CA ALA A 381 -27.17 -35.90 20.34
C ALA A 381 -28.38 -35.07 20.83
N GLY A 382 -29.44 -34.95 20.01
CA GLY A 382 -30.73 -34.36 20.40
C GLY A 382 -30.96 -32.92 19.93
N ARG A 383 -30.11 -32.36 19.06
CA ARG A 383 -30.36 -31.04 18.47
C ARG A 383 -31.53 -31.15 17.48
N ALA A 384 -32.51 -30.25 17.59
CA ALA A 384 -33.69 -30.29 16.72
C ALA A 384 -33.32 -30.15 15.23
N GLU A 385 -33.86 -31.03 14.37
CA GLU A 385 -33.69 -31.01 12.91
C GLU A 385 -34.12 -29.68 12.27
N THR A 386 -35.03 -28.95 12.92
CA THR A 386 -35.54 -27.64 12.50
C THR A 386 -34.61 -26.49 12.85
N THR A 387 -33.51 -26.73 13.58
CA THR A 387 -32.54 -25.70 13.94
C THR A 387 -32.04 -24.99 12.68
N PRO A 388 -32.15 -23.66 12.58
CA PRO A 388 -31.67 -22.92 11.42
C PRO A 388 -30.13 -22.95 11.35
N PHE A 389 -29.58 -22.99 10.14
CA PHE A 389 -28.14 -22.82 9.90
C PHE A 389 -27.88 -21.76 8.82
N ALA A 390 -26.65 -21.26 8.79
CA ALA A 390 -26.11 -20.52 7.67
C ALA A 390 -24.69 -21.02 7.33
N LEU A 391 -24.43 -21.26 6.05
CA LEU A 391 -23.09 -21.45 5.50
C LEU A 391 -22.68 -20.15 4.81
N ILE A 392 -21.58 -19.57 5.28
CA ILE A 392 -21.09 -18.27 4.78
C ILE A 392 -19.73 -18.51 4.15
N GLU A 393 -19.70 -18.46 2.83
CA GLU A 393 -18.50 -18.58 2.03
C GLU A 393 -17.96 -17.19 1.70
N ASN A 394 -16.63 -17.04 1.70
CA ASN A 394 -15.95 -15.76 1.38
C ASN A 394 -16.52 -14.58 2.18
N GLY A 395 -16.82 -14.78 3.46
CA GLY A 395 -17.40 -13.75 4.32
C GLY A 395 -16.55 -12.48 4.37
N ALA A 396 -17.22 -11.33 4.33
CA ALA A 396 -16.61 -10.00 4.19
C ALA A 396 -15.73 -9.83 2.94
N ARG A 397 -16.01 -10.56 1.85
CA ARG A 397 -15.40 -10.32 0.53
C ARG A 397 -16.49 -9.99 -0.49
N ALA A 398 -16.09 -9.40 -1.61
CA ALA A 398 -17.03 -9.06 -2.68
C ALA A 398 -17.81 -10.28 -3.22
N GLN A 399 -17.22 -11.48 -3.14
CA GLN A 399 -17.82 -12.74 -3.56
C GLN A 399 -18.49 -13.51 -2.41
N GLN A 400 -18.92 -12.82 -1.35
CA GLN A 400 -19.62 -13.45 -0.23
C GLN A 400 -20.87 -14.18 -0.71
N ARG A 401 -21.02 -15.45 -0.30
CA ARG A 401 -22.23 -16.26 -0.55
C ARG A 401 -22.77 -16.76 0.78
N VAL A 402 -24.08 -16.61 0.97
CA VAL A 402 -24.79 -17.03 2.17
C VAL A 402 -25.85 -18.04 1.77
N LEU A 403 -25.74 -19.26 2.27
CA LEU A 403 -26.72 -20.32 2.10
C LEU A 403 -27.37 -20.61 3.45
N THR A 404 -28.70 -20.63 3.49
CA THR A 404 -29.46 -20.87 4.72
C THR A 404 -30.39 -22.06 4.58
N GLY A 405 -30.77 -22.65 5.69
CA GLY A 405 -31.68 -23.78 5.74
C GLY A 405 -31.88 -24.27 7.16
N THR A 406 -32.31 -25.52 7.31
CA THR A 406 -32.41 -26.20 8.61
C THR A 406 -31.39 -27.33 8.72
N LEU A 407 -31.05 -27.74 9.95
CA LEU A 407 -30.07 -28.79 10.22
C LEU A 407 -30.34 -30.06 9.40
N LYS A 408 -31.61 -30.41 9.18
CA LYS A 408 -32.03 -31.51 8.30
C LYS A 408 -31.48 -31.45 6.87
N THR A 409 -31.34 -30.24 6.34
CA THR A 409 -30.95 -29.98 4.94
C THR A 409 -29.48 -29.60 4.77
N LEU A 410 -28.71 -29.48 5.87
CA LEU A 410 -27.35 -28.91 5.89
C LEU A 410 -26.42 -29.50 4.83
N ALA A 411 -26.27 -30.82 4.79
CA ALA A 411 -25.36 -31.49 3.86
C ALA A 411 -25.82 -31.35 2.39
N HIS A 412 -27.12 -31.30 2.15
CA HIS A 412 -27.68 -31.17 0.81
C HIS A 412 -27.50 -29.74 0.26
N THR A 413 -27.80 -28.73 1.07
CA THR A 413 -27.62 -27.31 0.70
C THR A 413 -26.17 -26.95 0.42
N ALA A 414 -25.20 -27.64 1.03
CA ALA A 414 -23.78 -27.39 0.77
C ALA A 414 -23.29 -27.87 -0.62
N GLN A 415 -24.06 -28.73 -1.30
CA GLN A 415 -23.72 -29.28 -2.62
C GLN A 415 -24.24 -28.42 -3.79
N THR A 416 -25.12 -27.47 -3.50
CA THR A 416 -25.66 -26.46 -4.43
C THR A 416 -24.86 -25.16 -4.32
#